data_AF-A0A418NDN4-F1
#
_entry.id   AF-A0A418NDN4-F1
#
_cell.length_a   1.000
_cell.length_b   1.000
_cell.length_c   1.000
_cell.angle_alpha   90.00
_cell.angle_beta   90.00
_cell.angle_gamma   90.00
#
_symmetry.space_group_name_H-M   'P 1'
#
loop_
_entity.id
_entity.type
_entity.pdbx_description
1 polymer ?
#
loop_
_entity_poly.entity_id
_entity_poly.type
_entity_poly.pdbx_seq_one_letter_code
_entity_poly.pdbx_strand_id
1 'polypeptide(L)'
;MAAPLTLTVNGETRRSSAPTIAALVRELDLTPEKVAVERNGEIVPRSTLADTALADGDVLEIVHFVGGGDHAAGSDDTWTVAGRTFRSRLIVGTGKYKDFAQNAAALEASGAEIVTVAVRRVNVSDPKAPMLTDFIDPKKVTYLPNTAGCFTAEEAIRTLRLAREAGGWDLVKLEVLGEARTLYPDMRETLRATETLASEGFLPMVYCVDDPIAAKQLEDAGAVAVMPLGAPIGSGLGIQNRVTIRLIVEGASVPVLVDAGVGTASDAAVAMELGCDGVLMNTAIAEAKDPIRMARAMKLAVEAGRGAYLSGRMAIRKYADPSSPLAGLI
;
A
#
# COMPACT_ATOMS: atom_id res chain seq x y z
N MET A 1 -44.82 -7.92 -48.01
CA MET A 1 -43.54 -7.65 -47.34
C MET A 1 -42.91 -6.47 -48.04
N ALA A 2 -42.53 -5.42 -47.31
CA ALA A 2 -41.80 -4.30 -47.90
C ALA A 2 -40.47 -4.82 -48.48
N ALA A 3 -40.01 -4.23 -49.59
CA ALA A 3 -38.71 -4.58 -50.15
C ALA A 3 -37.61 -4.27 -49.13
N PRO A 4 -36.59 -5.13 -48.98
CA PRO A 4 -35.49 -4.86 -48.07
C PRO A 4 -34.74 -3.60 -48.52
N LEU A 5 -34.50 -2.71 -47.57
CA LEU A 5 -33.71 -1.49 -47.75
C LEU A 5 -32.23 -1.86 -47.75
N THR A 6 -31.44 -1.17 -48.57
CA THR A 6 -29.98 -1.22 -48.54
C THR A 6 -29.48 -0.07 -47.66
N LEU A 7 -28.81 -0.40 -46.56
CA LEU A 7 -28.32 0.55 -45.55
C LEU A 7 -26.80 0.42 -45.41
N THR A 8 -26.12 1.48 -44.98
CA THR A 8 -24.73 1.40 -44.50
C THR A 8 -24.74 1.61 -43.00
N VAL A 9 -24.28 0.65 -42.20
CA VAL A 9 -24.24 0.76 -40.73
C VAL A 9 -22.81 0.59 -40.24
N ASN A 10 -22.26 1.59 -39.56
CA ASN A 10 -20.87 1.64 -39.08
C ASN A 10 -19.86 1.29 -40.20
N GLY A 11 -20.08 1.84 -41.40
CA GLY A 11 -19.27 1.58 -42.59
C GLY A 11 -19.57 0.29 -43.37
N GLU A 12 -20.45 -0.60 -42.89
CA GLU A 12 -20.78 -1.87 -43.56
C GLU A 12 -22.15 -1.82 -44.28
N THR A 13 -22.18 -2.16 -45.57
CA THR A 13 -23.44 -2.28 -46.31
C THR A 13 -24.22 -3.52 -45.89
N ARG A 14 -25.49 -3.33 -45.50
CA ARG A 14 -26.39 -4.42 -45.11
C ARG A 14 -27.80 -4.23 -45.69
N ARG A 15 -28.53 -5.33 -45.85
CA ARG A 15 -29.96 -5.30 -46.21
C ARG A 15 -30.81 -5.57 -44.98
N SER A 16 -31.82 -4.74 -44.75
CA SER A 16 -32.75 -4.89 -43.63
C SER A 16 -34.18 -4.59 -44.06
N SER A 17 -35.15 -5.26 -43.42
CA SER A 17 -36.58 -4.96 -43.57
C SER A 17 -37.14 -4.20 -42.37
N ALA A 18 -36.27 -3.71 -41.48
CA ALA A 18 -36.66 -2.94 -40.31
C ALA A 18 -37.36 -1.64 -40.73
N PRO A 19 -38.56 -1.35 -40.20
CA PRO A 19 -39.29 -0.14 -40.58
C PRO A 19 -38.71 1.13 -39.94
N THR A 20 -38.03 1.01 -38.79
CA THR A 20 -37.54 2.15 -38.00
C THR A 20 -36.15 1.88 -37.43
N ILE A 21 -35.45 2.93 -37.02
CA ILE A 21 -34.10 2.83 -36.45
C ILE A 21 -34.09 1.91 -35.22
N ALA A 22 -35.06 2.02 -34.31
CA ALA A 22 -35.13 1.13 -33.14
C ALA A 22 -35.36 -0.34 -33.52
N ALA A 23 -36.10 -0.62 -34.59
CA ALA A 23 -36.27 -1.98 -35.08
C ALA A 23 -34.95 -2.54 -35.65
N LEU A 24 -34.18 -1.72 -36.38
CA LEU A 24 -32.85 -2.10 -36.88
C LEU A 24 -31.85 -2.32 -35.74
N VAL A 25 -31.84 -1.46 -34.71
CA VAL A 25 -30.95 -1.63 -33.55
C VAL A 25 -31.26 -2.96 -32.83
N ARG A 26 -32.53 -3.32 -32.69
CA ARG A 26 -32.92 -4.63 -32.13
C ARG A 26 -32.56 -5.80 -33.03
N GLU A 27 -32.66 -5.63 -34.35
CA GLU A 27 -32.21 -6.62 -35.35
C GLU A 27 -30.69 -6.89 -35.24
N LEU A 28 -29.91 -5.90 -34.78
CA LEU A 28 -28.48 -6.00 -34.51
C LEU A 28 -28.14 -6.57 -33.12
N ASP A 29 -29.13 -7.13 -32.40
CA ASP A 29 -29.00 -7.60 -31.02
C ASP A 29 -28.54 -6.52 -30.02
N LEU A 30 -28.78 -5.25 -30.35
CA LEU A 30 -28.50 -4.10 -29.49
C LEU A 30 -29.77 -3.57 -28.81
N THR A 31 -29.59 -2.89 -27.69
CA THR A 31 -30.68 -2.25 -26.94
C THR A 31 -30.79 -0.78 -27.36
N PRO A 32 -31.89 -0.32 -27.99
CA PRO A 32 -32.07 1.08 -28.42
C PRO A 32 -31.79 2.12 -27.33
N GLU A 33 -32.10 1.77 -26.08
CA GLU A 33 -31.92 2.62 -24.92
C GLU A 33 -30.45 2.79 -24.52
N LYS A 34 -29.56 1.89 -24.97
CA LYS A 34 -28.13 1.84 -24.64
C LYS A 34 -27.22 2.33 -25.78
N VAL A 35 -27.80 2.74 -26.91
CA VAL A 35 -27.05 3.22 -28.08
C VAL A 35 -27.34 4.69 -28.37
N ALA A 36 -26.42 5.34 -29.09
CA ALA A 36 -26.67 6.58 -29.82
C ALA A 36 -26.60 6.28 -31.32
N VAL A 37 -27.47 6.92 -32.10
CA VAL A 37 -27.54 6.72 -33.55
C VAL A 37 -27.44 8.06 -34.25
N GLU A 38 -26.49 8.17 -35.17
CA GLU A 38 -26.45 9.21 -36.20
C GLU A 38 -27.01 8.64 -37.50
N ARG A 39 -27.81 9.43 -38.24
CA ARG A 39 -28.32 9.09 -39.56
C ARG A 39 -27.94 10.18 -40.54
N ASN A 40 -27.23 9.82 -41.61
CA ASN A 40 -26.82 10.72 -42.70
C ASN A 40 -26.14 12.02 -42.20
N GLY A 41 -25.35 11.95 -41.12
CA GLY A 41 -24.68 13.11 -40.52
C GLY A 41 -25.47 13.81 -39.40
N GLU A 42 -26.70 13.39 -39.10
CA GLU A 42 -27.53 14.00 -38.05
C GLU A 42 -27.81 13.03 -36.88
N ILE A 43 -27.51 13.46 -35.65
CA ILE A 43 -27.79 12.69 -34.45
C ILE A 43 -29.30 12.57 -34.25
N VAL A 44 -29.83 11.35 -34.24
CA VAL A 44 -31.24 11.08 -33.98
C VAL A 44 -31.46 10.97 -32.47
N PRO A 45 -32.33 11.80 -31.86
CA PRO A 45 -32.63 11.71 -30.43
C PRO A 45 -33.09 10.31 -30.03
N ARG A 46 -32.56 9.78 -28.92
CA ARG A 46 -32.87 8.41 -28.48
C ARG A 46 -34.38 8.16 -28.30
N SER A 47 -35.13 9.18 -27.89
CA SER A 47 -36.58 9.13 -27.70
C SER A 47 -37.37 8.95 -29.01
N THR A 48 -36.79 9.27 -30.17
CA THR A 48 -37.48 9.23 -31.47
C THR A 48 -37.08 8.03 -32.32
N LEU A 49 -36.15 7.17 -31.86
CA LEU A 49 -35.68 6.02 -32.62
C LEU A 49 -36.81 5.04 -32.99
N ALA A 50 -37.84 4.95 -32.15
CA ALA A 50 -39.00 4.08 -32.40
C ALA A 50 -39.86 4.54 -33.57
N ASP A 51 -39.95 5.86 -33.79
CA ASP A 51 -40.82 6.50 -34.77
C ASP A 51 -40.06 6.95 -36.04
N THR A 52 -38.73 6.97 -36.00
CA THR A 52 -37.89 7.41 -37.12
C THR A 52 -37.79 6.30 -38.16
N ALA A 53 -38.51 6.46 -39.27
CA ALA A 53 -38.54 5.50 -40.37
C ALA A 53 -37.20 5.46 -41.15
N LEU A 54 -36.78 4.26 -41.53
CA LEU A 54 -35.60 4.03 -42.39
C LEU A 54 -35.95 4.24 -43.86
N ALA A 55 -34.99 4.73 -44.63
CA ALA A 55 -35.07 4.89 -46.09
C ALA A 55 -33.95 4.11 -46.78
N ASP A 56 -34.19 3.73 -48.04
CA ASP A 56 -33.19 3.07 -48.86
C ASP A 56 -32.00 4.02 -49.08
N GLY A 57 -30.79 3.52 -48.85
CA GLY A 57 -29.55 4.28 -48.95
C GLY A 57 -29.12 5.03 -47.68
N ASP A 58 -29.85 4.93 -46.56
CA ASP A 58 -29.43 5.56 -45.30
C ASP A 58 -28.06 5.06 -44.82
N VAL A 59 -27.26 6.00 -44.31
CA VAL A 59 -26.00 5.76 -43.61
C VAL A 59 -26.21 6.00 -42.11
N LEU A 60 -25.87 5.02 -41.29
CA LEU A 60 -26.09 5.04 -39.85
C LEU A 60 -24.79 4.77 -39.09
N GLU A 61 -24.48 5.61 -38.10
CA GLU A 61 -23.45 5.34 -37.10
C GLU A 61 -24.12 5.01 -35.76
N ILE A 62 -23.95 3.80 -35.26
CA ILE A 62 -24.55 3.26 -34.03
C ILE A 62 -23.43 2.96 -33.04
N VAL A 63 -23.42 3.68 -31.91
CA VAL A 63 -22.38 3.58 -30.87
C VAL A 63 -22.97 3.26 -29.50
N HIS A 64 -22.20 2.59 -28.64
CA HIS A 64 -22.56 2.28 -27.25
C HIS A 64 -21.37 2.44 -26.30
N PHE A 65 -21.64 2.64 -25.01
CA PHE A 65 -20.58 2.70 -23.99
C PHE A 65 -20.10 1.30 -23.61
N VAL A 66 -18.79 1.08 -23.65
CA VAL A 66 -18.14 -0.16 -23.22
C VAL A 66 -17.55 0.04 -21.82
N GLY A 67 -17.87 -0.86 -20.88
CA GLY A 67 -17.29 -0.90 -19.54
C GLY A 67 -17.18 -2.35 -19.06
N GLY A 68 -16.03 -2.73 -18.49
CA GLY A 68 -15.75 -4.09 -18.03
C GLY A 68 -15.59 -4.20 -16.51
N GLY A 69 -15.67 -5.45 -16.00
CA GLY A 69 -15.23 -5.85 -14.65
C GLY A 69 -16.31 -6.58 -13.86
N ASP A 70 -16.23 -7.90 -13.81
CA ASP A 70 -16.96 -8.74 -12.85
C ASP A 70 -15.92 -9.29 -11.87
N HIS A 71 -15.92 -8.82 -10.62
CA HIS A 71 -14.95 -9.26 -9.62
C HIS A 71 -15.64 -9.59 -8.29
N ALA A 72 -15.40 -10.81 -7.81
CA ALA A 72 -15.87 -11.31 -6.53
C ALA A 72 -15.06 -10.71 -5.37
N ALA A 73 -15.73 -10.37 -4.27
CA ALA A 73 -15.11 -9.83 -3.06
C ALA A 73 -14.32 -10.93 -2.30
N GLY A 74 -13.05 -10.64 -1.99
CA GLY A 74 -12.11 -11.54 -1.32
C GLY A 74 -12.08 -11.41 0.22
N SER A 75 -11.53 -12.45 0.86
CA SER A 75 -11.36 -12.68 2.30
C SER A 75 -10.63 -11.57 3.07
N ASP A 76 -10.74 -11.58 4.41
CA ASP A 76 -10.01 -10.71 5.34
C ASP A 76 -8.48 -10.74 5.10
N ASP A 77 -7.93 -9.71 4.45
CA ASP A 77 -6.49 -9.53 4.21
C ASP A 77 -5.77 -9.19 5.53
N THR A 78 -5.03 -10.16 6.07
CA THR A 78 -4.27 -10.04 7.32
C THR A 78 -2.80 -10.41 7.10
N TRP A 79 -1.94 -10.14 8.08
CA TRP A 79 -0.53 -10.56 8.07
C TRP A 79 -0.11 -11.06 9.45
N THR A 80 0.92 -11.90 9.49
CA THR A 80 1.39 -12.54 10.72
C THR A 80 2.89 -12.39 10.87
N VAL A 81 3.34 -12.06 12.09
CA VAL A 81 4.74 -12.09 12.49
C VAL A 81 4.85 -12.71 13.87
N ALA A 82 5.84 -13.57 14.10
CA ALA A 82 6.07 -14.19 15.41
C ALA A 82 4.82 -14.86 16.03
N GLY A 83 3.98 -15.47 15.19
CA GLY A 83 2.73 -16.15 15.62
C GLY A 83 1.58 -15.21 15.99
N ARG A 84 1.70 -13.90 15.78
CA ARG A 84 0.66 -12.89 16.03
C ARG A 84 0.12 -12.34 14.72
N THR A 85 -1.19 -12.33 14.57
CA THR A 85 -1.89 -11.86 13.35
C THR A 85 -2.43 -10.44 13.55
N PHE A 86 -2.21 -9.60 12.55
CA PHE A 86 -2.60 -8.19 12.53
C PHE A 86 -3.41 -7.87 11.26
N ARG A 87 -4.28 -6.87 11.36
CA ARG A 87 -5.03 -6.31 10.23
C ARG A 87 -4.34 -5.08 9.66
N SER A 88 -3.90 -4.17 10.53
CA SER A 88 -3.15 -2.99 10.13
C SER A 88 -1.74 -3.38 9.70
N ARG A 89 -1.38 -2.98 8.48
CA ARG A 89 -0.04 -3.11 7.91
C ARG A 89 0.83 -1.86 8.17
N LEU A 90 0.34 -0.94 9.01
CA LEU A 90 1.05 0.27 9.43
C LEU A 90 1.52 0.12 10.87
N ILE A 91 2.83 0.26 11.08
CA ILE A 91 3.47 0.37 12.39
C ILE A 91 3.90 1.82 12.60
N VAL A 92 3.59 2.40 13.76
CA VAL A 92 3.97 3.78 14.09
C VAL A 92 4.96 3.86 15.24
N GLY A 93 5.84 4.86 15.22
CA GLY A 93 6.69 5.18 16.37
C GLY A 93 6.04 6.15 17.35
N THR A 94 6.71 6.33 18.49
CA THR A 94 6.24 7.17 19.63
C THR A 94 7.09 8.41 19.87
N GLY A 95 8.14 8.62 19.06
CA GLY A 95 9.07 9.73 19.25
C GLY A 95 8.64 10.99 18.51
N LYS A 96 9.12 12.15 18.97
CA LYS A 96 9.03 13.47 18.31
C LYS A 96 7.64 14.13 18.24
N TYR A 97 6.61 13.52 18.81
CA TYR A 97 5.34 14.20 19.03
C TYR A 97 5.51 15.32 20.07
N LYS A 98 4.60 16.30 20.04
CA LYS A 98 4.55 17.38 21.01
C LYS A 98 4.41 16.87 22.45
N ASP A 99 3.54 15.89 22.64
CA ASP A 99 3.22 15.27 23.93
C ASP A 99 2.64 13.86 23.71
N PHE A 100 2.48 13.10 24.81
CA PHE A 100 1.93 11.74 24.75
C PHE A 100 0.46 11.69 24.33
N ALA A 101 -0.32 12.77 24.56
CA ALA A 101 -1.71 12.84 24.13
C ALA A 101 -1.82 12.93 22.61
N GLN A 102 -0.96 13.75 21.97
CA GLN A 102 -0.87 13.83 20.51
C GLN A 102 -0.42 12.49 19.91
N ASN A 103 0.55 11.82 20.55
CA ASN A 103 1.00 10.50 20.12
C ASN A 103 -0.14 9.47 20.16
N ALA A 104 -0.86 9.38 21.29
CA ALA A 104 -2.01 8.47 21.42
C ALA A 104 -3.12 8.77 20.39
N ALA A 105 -3.43 10.06 20.17
CA ALA A 105 -4.41 10.46 19.16
C ALA A 105 -3.96 10.14 17.72
N ALA A 106 -2.66 10.26 17.42
CA ALA A 106 -2.10 9.87 16.13
C ALA A 106 -2.12 8.34 15.93
N LEU A 107 -1.81 7.57 16.97
CA LEU A 107 -1.90 6.11 16.97
C LEU A 107 -3.34 5.63 16.71
N GLU A 108 -4.32 6.22 17.40
CA GLU A 108 -5.73 5.88 17.17
C GLU A 108 -6.18 6.23 15.75
N ALA A 109 -5.75 7.38 15.25
CA ALA A 109 -6.07 7.84 13.90
C ALA A 109 -5.39 7.01 12.79
N SER A 110 -4.20 6.45 13.05
CA SER A 110 -3.50 5.55 12.12
C SER A 110 -4.11 4.15 12.10
N GLY A 111 -4.82 3.76 13.16
CA GLY A 111 -5.32 2.39 13.33
C GLY A 111 -4.21 1.35 13.47
N ALA A 112 -2.97 1.76 13.79
CA ALA A 112 -1.87 0.85 13.98
C ALA A 112 -2.08 -0.04 15.22
N GLU A 113 -1.80 -1.33 15.06
CA GLU A 113 -1.90 -2.33 16.14
C GLU A 113 -0.55 -2.59 16.82
N ILE A 114 0.54 -2.15 16.18
CA ILE A 114 1.91 -2.23 16.68
C ILE A 114 2.48 -0.82 16.80
N VAL A 115 3.12 -0.55 17.94
CA VAL A 115 3.77 0.73 18.21
C VAL A 115 5.22 0.53 18.68
N THR A 116 6.16 1.25 18.08
CA THR A 116 7.56 1.17 18.50
C THR A 116 7.85 2.08 19.68
N VAL A 117 8.61 1.57 20.64
CA VAL A 117 8.94 2.29 21.87
C VAL A 117 10.45 2.24 22.11
N ALA A 118 11.06 3.40 22.33
CA ALA A 118 12.47 3.47 22.69
C ALA A 118 12.65 3.19 24.18
N VAL A 119 13.60 2.33 24.54
CA VAL A 119 13.97 2.09 25.94
C VAL A 119 14.78 3.28 26.43
N ARG A 120 14.26 4.01 27.42
CA ARG A 120 14.93 5.17 28.01
C ARG A 120 15.06 5.02 29.52
N ARG A 121 16.06 5.71 30.09
CA ARG A 121 16.22 5.83 31.54
C ARG A 121 15.01 6.58 32.11
N VAL A 122 14.46 6.06 33.21
CA VAL A 122 13.44 6.76 33.99
C VAL A 122 14.07 8.01 34.61
N ASN A 123 13.34 9.12 34.60
CA ASN A 123 13.78 10.32 35.30
C ASN A 123 13.56 10.18 36.81
N VAL A 124 14.56 9.66 37.52
CA VAL A 124 14.46 9.39 38.97
C VAL A 124 14.29 10.67 39.81
N SER A 125 14.64 11.84 39.28
CA SER A 125 14.47 13.12 39.97
C SER A 125 13.04 13.68 39.89
N ASP A 126 12.19 13.17 38.99
CA ASP A 126 10.77 13.52 38.92
C ASP A 126 9.90 12.27 38.72
N PRO A 127 9.57 11.54 39.83
CA PRO A 127 8.75 10.34 39.78
C PRO A 127 7.30 10.56 39.30
N LYS A 128 6.86 11.81 39.16
CA LYS A 128 5.50 12.15 38.71
C LYS A 128 5.46 12.55 37.24
N ALA A 129 6.61 12.55 36.56
CA ALA A 129 6.67 12.81 35.14
C ALA A 129 5.77 11.81 34.38
N PRO A 130 4.97 12.27 33.39
CA PRO A 130 4.09 11.39 32.64
C PRO A 130 4.86 10.26 31.97
N MET A 131 4.31 9.06 31.97
CA MET A 131 4.86 7.90 31.27
C MET A 131 4.05 7.60 30.02
N LEU A 132 4.69 7.05 28.98
CA LEU A 132 4.02 6.64 27.75
C LEU A 132 2.87 5.66 28.01
N THR A 133 3.05 4.74 28.97
CA THR A 133 2.07 3.71 29.36
C THR A 133 0.79 4.29 29.95
N ASP A 134 0.80 5.54 30.41
CA ASP A 134 -0.38 6.22 30.92
C ASP A 134 -1.33 6.65 29.77
N PHE A 135 -0.81 6.74 28.55
CA PHE A 135 -1.52 7.21 27.35
C PHE A 135 -1.74 6.11 26.32
N ILE A 136 -0.82 5.15 26.23
CA ILE A 136 -0.90 4.02 25.32
C ILE A 136 -0.83 2.75 26.15
N ASP A 137 -1.92 1.99 26.18
CA ASP A 137 -2.02 0.78 27.00
C ASP A 137 -1.38 -0.41 26.27
N PRO A 138 -0.29 -1.01 26.80
CA PRO A 138 0.37 -2.17 26.18
C PRO A 138 -0.50 -3.44 26.18
N LYS A 139 -1.66 -3.44 26.85
CA LYS A 139 -2.66 -4.52 26.75
C LYS A 139 -3.58 -4.39 25.54
N LYS A 140 -3.67 -3.19 24.95
CA LYS A 140 -4.51 -2.91 23.78
C LYS A 140 -3.70 -2.83 22.49
N VAL A 141 -2.43 -2.45 22.60
CA VAL A 141 -1.53 -2.23 21.45
C VAL A 141 -0.26 -3.04 21.67
N THR A 142 0.21 -3.71 20.63
CA THR A 142 1.46 -4.47 20.70
C THR A 142 2.64 -3.51 20.74
N TYR A 143 3.41 -3.56 21.82
CA TYR A 143 4.64 -2.80 21.94
C TYR A 143 5.78 -3.52 21.21
N LEU A 144 6.57 -2.74 20.47
CA LEU A 144 7.78 -3.20 19.81
C LEU A 144 8.97 -2.38 20.34
N PRO A 145 9.58 -2.80 21.47
CA PRO A 145 10.75 -2.13 22.03
C PRO A 145 11.90 -2.12 21.02
N ASN A 146 12.57 -0.98 20.90
CA ASN A 146 13.65 -0.79 19.95
C ASN A 146 14.97 -0.37 20.60
N THR A 147 16.05 -0.50 19.82
CA THR A 147 17.42 -0.13 20.20
C THR A 147 17.85 1.19 19.57
N ALA A 148 16.91 2.10 19.29
CA ALA A 148 17.22 3.39 18.67
C ALA A 148 18.31 4.13 19.45
N GLY A 149 19.37 4.53 18.74
CA GLY A 149 20.55 5.18 19.30
C GLY A 149 21.64 4.24 19.82
N CYS A 150 21.54 2.93 19.61
CA CYS A 150 22.65 1.99 19.82
C CYS A 150 23.57 1.97 18.59
N PHE A 151 24.87 1.93 18.82
CA PHE A 151 25.90 1.91 17.76
C PHE A 151 26.73 0.62 17.75
N THR A 152 26.56 -0.25 18.75
CA THR A 152 27.16 -1.59 18.75
C THR A 152 26.13 -2.67 19.09
N ALA A 153 26.44 -3.91 18.73
CA ALA A 153 25.62 -5.06 19.05
C ALA A 153 25.46 -5.23 20.56
N GLU A 154 26.52 -5.02 21.36
CA GLU A 154 26.44 -5.15 22.83
C GLU A 154 25.46 -4.15 23.44
N GLU A 155 25.45 -2.91 22.95
CA GLU A 155 24.50 -1.89 23.39
C GLU A 155 23.06 -2.28 23.07
N ALA A 156 22.83 -2.75 21.84
CA ALA A 156 21.52 -3.19 21.37
C ALA A 156 21.01 -4.41 22.16
N ILE A 157 21.84 -5.45 22.30
CA ILE A 157 21.53 -6.65 23.07
C ILE A 157 21.21 -6.30 24.52
N ARG A 158 22.05 -5.47 25.17
CA ARG A 158 21.81 -5.03 26.54
C ARG A 158 20.49 -4.28 26.68
N THR A 159 20.19 -3.39 25.72
CA THR A 159 18.97 -2.59 25.72
C THR A 159 17.72 -3.45 25.64
N LEU A 160 17.72 -4.48 24.79
CA LEU A 160 16.57 -5.38 24.64
C LEU A 160 16.43 -6.38 25.78
N ARG A 161 17.54 -6.84 26.38
CA ARG A 161 17.50 -7.58 27.65
C ARG A 161 16.83 -6.76 28.76
N LEU A 162 17.19 -5.48 28.89
CA LEU A 162 16.52 -4.58 29.84
C LEU A 162 15.04 -4.39 29.51
N ALA A 163 14.66 -4.27 28.24
CA ALA A 163 13.25 -4.19 27.84
C ALA A 163 12.48 -5.45 28.27
N ARG A 164 13.03 -6.64 28.00
CA ARG A 164 12.45 -7.91 28.41
C ARG A 164 12.25 -8.00 29.92
N GLU A 165 13.24 -7.62 30.71
CA GLU A 165 13.12 -7.63 32.18
C GLU A 165 12.09 -6.60 32.69
N ALA A 166 11.95 -5.45 32.00
CA ALA A 166 11.05 -4.39 32.42
C ALA A 166 9.56 -4.67 32.13
N GLY A 167 9.24 -5.44 31.08
CA GLY A 167 7.83 -5.71 30.74
C GLY A 167 7.55 -6.96 29.93
N GLY A 168 8.49 -7.91 29.89
CA GLY A 168 8.28 -9.24 29.34
C GLY A 168 8.23 -9.32 27.81
N TRP A 169 8.74 -8.30 27.11
CA TRP A 169 8.72 -8.28 25.65
C TRP A 169 9.82 -9.16 25.04
N ASP A 170 9.42 -10.08 24.18
CA ASP A 170 10.26 -10.95 23.37
C ASP A 170 10.33 -10.50 21.89
N LEU A 171 9.22 -9.97 21.36
CA LEU A 171 9.14 -9.28 20.07
C LEU A 171 9.79 -7.90 20.17
N VAL A 172 10.84 -7.68 19.36
CA VAL A 172 11.72 -6.50 19.48
C VAL A 172 12.10 -5.97 18.10
N LYS A 173 12.27 -4.64 18.00
CA LYS A 173 12.88 -3.99 16.84
C LYS A 173 14.37 -3.84 17.08
N LEU A 174 15.20 -4.56 16.32
CA LEU A 174 16.64 -4.40 16.36
C LEU A 174 17.07 -3.32 15.37
N GLU A 175 17.84 -2.35 15.86
CA GLU A 175 18.38 -1.23 15.11
C GLU A 175 19.79 -0.93 15.65
N VAL A 176 20.83 -1.17 14.84
CA VAL A 176 22.22 -0.85 15.20
C VAL A 176 22.79 0.08 14.14
N LEU A 177 23.11 1.30 14.53
CA LEU A 177 23.53 2.37 13.62
C LEU A 177 25.05 2.40 13.48
N GLY A 178 25.58 2.70 12.29
CA GLY A 178 27.02 2.85 12.07
C GLY A 178 27.56 4.20 12.54
N GLU A 179 26.77 5.27 12.42
CA GLU A 179 27.12 6.59 12.95
C GLU A 179 25.89 7.50 13.15
N ALA A 180 26.06 8.52 14.01
CA ALA A 180 24.98 9.43 14.40
C ALA A 180 24.55 10.41 13.29
N ARG A 181 25.40 10.66 12.28
CA ARG A 181 25.10 11.66 11.25
C ARG A 181 24.16 11.13 10.18
N THR A 182 24.45 9.96 9.61
CA THR A 182 23.62 9.34 8.57
C THR A 182 22.50 8.48 9.14
N LEU A 183 22.65 7.99 10.37
CA LEU A 183 21.74 7.00 10.98
C LEU A 183 21.54 5.76 10.07
N TYR A 184 22.58 5.44 9.30
CA TYR A 184 22.60 4.25 8.44
C TYR A 184 22.97 3.03 9.29
N PRO A 185 22.40 1.84 9.04
CA PRO A 185 22.68 0.67 9.88
C PRO A 185 24.09 0.09 9.62
N ASP A 186 24.75 -0.37 10.68
CA ASP A 186 25.95 -1.20 10.57
C ASP A 186 25.52 -2.67 10.46
N MET A 187 25.65 -3.23 9.27
CA MET A 187 25.16 -4.58 9.00
C MET A 187 25.96 -5.68 9.70
N ARG A 188 27.24 -5.44 10.06
CA ARG A 188 28.04 -6.45 10.78
C ARG A 188 27.56 -6.55 12.22
N GLU A 189 27.40 -5.40 12.87
CA GLU A 189 26.89 -5.34 14.24
C GLU A 189 25.43 -5.81 14.31
N THR A 190 24.62 -5.45 13.31
CA THR A 190 23.22 -5.87 13.21
C THR A 190 23.09 -7.40 13.09
N LEU A 191 23.90 -8.04 12.25
CA LEU A 191 23.90 -9.50 12.11
C LEU A 191 24.30 -10.19 13.43
N ARG A 192 25.39 -9.73 14.07
CA ARG A 192 25.86 -10.26 15.35
C ARG A 192 24.81 -10.15 16.47
N ALA A 193 24.12 -9.01 16.53
CA ALA A 193 23.03 -8.82 17.48
C ALA A 193 21.83 -9.72 17.18
N THR A 194 21.49 -9.90 15.90
CA THR A 194 20.38 -10.77 15.47
C THR A 194 20.60 -12.21 15.92
N GLU A 195 21.76 -12.78 15.61
CA GLU A 195 22.12 -14.16 16.00
C GLU A 195 22.02 -14.35 17.52
N THR A 196 22.59 -13.40 18.28
CA THR A 196 22.59 -13.47 19.74
C THR A 196 21.17 -13.41 20.31
N LEU A 197 20.38 -12.42 19.88
CA LEU A 197 19.01 -12.22 20.35
C LEU A 197 18.11 -13.42 20.00
N ALA A 198 18.20 -13.93 18.77
CA ALA A 198 17.45 -15.10 18.35
C ALA A 198 17.81 -16.33 19.20
N SER A 199 19.11 -16.55 19.48
CA SER A 199 19.57 -17.65 20.34
C SER A 199 19.07 -17.54 21.80
N GLU A 200 18.76 -16.32 22.24
CA GLU A 200 18.19 -16.01 23.57
C GLU A 200 16.65 -16.01 23.57
N GLY A 201 16.03 -16.49 22.49
CA GLY A 201 14.59 -16.58 22.35
C GLY A 201 13.89 -15.23 22.18
N PHE A 202 14.60 -14.18 21.74
CA PHE A 202 13.93 -12.98 21.21
C PHE A 202 13.37 -13.28 19.81
N LEU A 203 12.42 -12.44 19.41
CA LEU A 203 11.78 -12.47 18.10
C LEU A 203 12.14 -11.15 17.40
N PRO A 204 13.35 -11.03 16.82
CA PRO A 204 13.85 -9.77 16.30
C PRO A 204 13.24 -9.43 14.94
N MET A 205 12.59 -8.27 14.86
CA MET A 205 12.28 -7.57 13.61
C MET A 205 13.46 -6.62 13.34
N VAL A 206 14.18 -6.80 12.25
CA VAL A 206 15.52 -6.20 12.10
C VAL A 206 15.54 -5.06 11.08
N TYR A 207 15.86 -3.85 11.53
CA TYR A 207 16.16 -2.71 10.65
C TYR A 207 17.47 -2.93 9.91
N CYS A 208 17.44 -2.80 8.57
CA CYS A 208 18.59 -3.10 7.73
C CYS A 208 18.69 -2.19 6.50
N VAL A 209 19.82 -2.28 5.79
CA VAL A 209 19.96 -1.70 4.45
C VAL A 209 19.06 -2.42 3.45
N ASP A 210 18.83 -1.81 2.29
CA ASP A 210 18.11 -2.37 1.15
C ASP A 210 18.97 -3.36 0.32
N ASP A 211 19.73 -4.23 1.00
CA ASP A 211 20.58 -5.27 0.38
C ASP A 211 19.87 -6.64 0.49
N PRO A 212 19.48 -7.27 -0.65
CA PRO A 212 18.84 -8.59 -0.64
C PRO A 212 19.67 -9.70 0.02
N ILE A 213 21.01 -9.64 -0.09
CA ILE A 213 21.89 -10.64 0.51
C ILE A 213 21.92 -10.45 2.03
N ALA A 214 22.05 -9.20 2.48
CA ALA A 214 22.05 -8.90 3.91
C ALA A 214 20.70 -9.26 4.57
N ALA A 215 19.58 -8.96 3.89
CA ALA A 215 18.25 -9.36 4.36
C ALA A 215 18.15 -10.88 4.52
N LYS A 216 18.65 -11.66 3.55
CA LYS A 216 18.66 -13.13 3.65
C LYS A 216 19.52 -13.63 4.81
N GLN A 217 20.69 -13.03 5.02
CA GLN A 217 21.55 -13.37 6.16
C GLN A 217 20.88 -13.11 7.51
N LEU A 218 20.11 -12.01 7.64
CA LEU A 218 19.34 -11.71 8.85
C LEU A 218 18.21 -12.71 9.08
N GLU A 219 17.51 -13.11 8.02
CA GLU A 219 16.51 -14.20 8.08
C GLU A 219 17.16 -15.50 8.59
N ASP A 220 18.29 -15.91 8.00
CA ASP A 220 19.01 -17.13 8.38
C ASP A 220 19.54 -17.06 9.83
N ALA A 221 19.86 -15.86 10.32
CA ALA A 221 20.28 -15.60 11.69
C ALA A 221 19.12 -15.64 12.71
N GLY A 222 17.86 -15.77 12.25
CA GLY A 222 16.69 -15.89 13.11
C GLY A 222 15.84 -14.62 13.25
N ALA A 223 15.98 -13.65 12.33
CA ALA A 223 15.03 -12.55 12.21
C ALA A 223 13.62 -13.08 11.91
N VAL A 224 12.62 -12.62 12.67
CA VAL A 224 11.20 -12.96 12.42
C VAL A 224 10.55 -12.04 11.40
N ALA A 225 11.21 -10.92 11.08
CA ALA A 225 10.89 -10.02 9.99
C ALA A 225 12.15 -9.21 9.61
N VAL A 226 12.28 -8.86 8.34
CA VAL A 226 13.33 -7.96 7.86
C VAL A 226 12.73 -6.61 7.49
N MET A 227 13.41 -5.54 7.88
CA MET A 227 12.90 -4.18 7.75
C MET A 227 13.87 -3.29 6.97
N PRO A 228 13.97 -3.46 5.64
CA PRO A 228 14.88 -2.67 4.83
C PRO A 228 14.47 -1.19 4.81
N LEU A 229 15.48 -0.32 4.81
CA LEU A 229 15.27 1.11 4.74
C LEU A 229 14.73 1.55 3.38
N GLY A 230 13.77 2.50 3.39
CA GLY A 230 13.40 3.22 2.16
C GLY A 230 14.45 4.27 1.78
N ALA A 231 14.93 5.00 2.79
CA ALA A 231 15.96 6.03 2.76
C ALA A 231 16.45 6.29 4.20
N PRO A 232 17.51 7.10 4.43
CA PRO A 232 18.00 7.40 5.78
C PRO A 232 16.91 7.92 6.73
N ILE A 233 17.04 7.58 8.01
CA ILE A 233 16.04 7.87 9.05
C ILE A 233 15.70 9.37 9.10
N GLY A 234 14.41 9.68 9.01
CA GLY A 234 13.90 11.06 9.10
C GLY A 234 14.19 11.95 7.89
N SER A 235 14.73 11.39 6.79
CA SER A 235 15.02 12.17 5.57
C SER A 235 13.76 12.55 4.78
N GLY A 236 12.71 11.73 4.83
CA GLY A 236 11.48 11.94 4.08
C GLY A 236 11.62 11.81 2.56
N LEU A 237 12.66 11.11 2.08
CA LEU A 237 12.96 10.97 0.65
C LEU A 237 12.09 9.92 -0.05
N GLY A 238 11.38 9.07 0.70
CA GLY A 238 10.66 7.91 0.19
C GLY A 238 11.59 6.78 -0.22
N ILE A 239 11.07 5.77 -0.92
CA ILE A 239 11.83 4.58 -1.31
C ILE A 239 12.77 4.92 -2.47
N GLN A 240 14.08 4.96 -2.21
CA GLN A 240 15.07 5.32 -3.22
C GLN A 240 15.32 4.18 -4.22
N ASN A 241 15.33 2.94 -3.73
CA ASN A 241 15.70 1.78 -4.53
C ASN A 241 14.57 0.75 -4.56
N ARG A 242 13.59 1.00 -5.41
CA ARG A 242 12.41 0.13 -5.55
C ARG A 242 12.76 -1.28 -6.04
N VAL A 243 13.85 -1.40 -6.78
CA VAL A 243 14.29 -2.69 -7.35
C VAL A 243 14.77 -3.61 -6.23
N THR A 244 15.65 -3.14 -5.35
CA THR A 244 16.17 -3.97 -4.26
C THR A 244 15.10 -4.32 -3.23
N ILE A 245 14.21 -3.38 -2.89
CA ILE A 245 13.05 -3.68 -2.03
C ILE A 245 12.21 -4.81 -2.63
N ARG A 246 11.91 -4.77 -3.94
CA ARG A 246 11.18 -5.86 -4.60
C ARG A 246 11.94 -7.19 -4.55
N LEU A 247 13.26 -7.17 -4.77
CA LEU A 247 14.08 -8.39 -4.68
C LEU A 247 14.08 -8.99 -3.27
N ILE A 248 14.05 -8.15 -2.22
CA ILE A 248 13.92 -8.61 -0.83
C ILE A 248 12.55 -9.25 -0.62
N VAL A 249 11.47 -8.59 -1.06
CA VAL A 249 10.10 -9.12 -0.96
C VAL A 249 9.95 -10.47 -1.68
N GLU A 250 10.53 -10.61 -2.87
CA GLU A 250 10.48 -11.85 -3.66
C GLU A 250 11.34 -12.98 -3.05
N GLY A 251 12.40 -12.64 -2.32
CA GLY A 251 13.39 -13.59 -1.79
C GLY A 251 13.22 -13.99 -0.33
N ALA A 252 12.53 -13.18 0.48
CA ALA A 252 12.34 -13.42 1.90
C ALA A 252 11.22 -14.45 2.17
N SER A 253 11.42 -15.29 3.18
CA SER A 253 10.37 -16.19 3.71
C SER A 253 9.69 -15.63 4.96
N VAL A 254 10.24 -14.55 5.51
CA VAL A 254 9.70 -13.82 6.66
C VAL A 254 9.09 -12.49 6.19
N PRO A 255 8.16 -11.89 6.95
CA PRO A 255 7.56 -10.62 6.58
C PRO A 255 8.60 -9.53 6.28
N VAL A 256 8.32 -8.74 5.24
CA VAL A 256 9.17 -7.62 4.81
C VAL A 256 8.44 -6.30 5.06
N LEU A 257 9.02 -5.42 5.86
CA LEU A 257 8.43 -4.11 6.15
C LEU A 257 9.37 -2.99 5.73
N VAL A 258 8.93 -2.04 4.91
CA VAL A 258 9.74 -0.84 4.69
C VAL A 258 9.75 -0.03 5.98
N ASP A 259 10.94 0.22 6.53
CA ASP A 259 11.14 1.07 7.70
C ASP A 259 11.95 2.31 7.33
N ALA A 260 11.63 3.45 7.93
CA ALA A 260 12.31 4.72 7.71
C ALA A 260 12.28 5.24 6.25
N GLY A 261 12.78 6.46 6.07
CA GLY A 261 12.83 7.13 4.77
C GLY A 261 11.50 7.67 4.21
N VAL A 262 10.36 7.04 4.54
CA VAL A 262 9.02 7.52 4.17
C VAL A 262 8.82 8.97 4.59
N GLY A 263 8.34 9.81 3.66
CA GLY A 263 8.04 11.22 3.91
C GLY A 263 6.54 11.55 3.81
N THR A 264 5.81 10.87 2.94
CA THR A 264 4.37 11.12 2.71
C THR A 264 3.60 9.86 2.33
N ALA A 265 2.27 10.01 2.23
CA ALA A 265 1.32 8.96 1.88
C ALA A 265 1.73 8.16 0.64
N SER A 266 2.14 8.83 -0.45
CA SER A 266 2.52 8.14 -1.69
C SER A 266 3.70 7.18 -1.50
N ASP A 267 4.64 7.47 -0.59
CA ASP A 267 5.78 6.58 -0.37
C ASP A 267 5.34 5.29 0.32
N ALA A 268 4.42 5.39 1.29
CA ALA A 268 3.83 4.25 1.96
C ALA A 268 2.99 3.40 1.00
N ALA A 269 2.23 4.03 0.10
CA ALA A 269 1.50 3.32 -0.95
C ALA A 269 2.46 2.55 -1.86
N VAL A 270 3.57 3.17 -2.30
CA VAL A 270 4.58 2.50 -3.13
C VAL A 270 5.20 1.31 -2.40
N ALA A 271 5.48 1.39 -1.09
CA ALA A 271 5.98 0.23 -0.33
C ALA A 271 5.03 -0.97 -0.46
N MET A 272 3.74 -0.74 -0.27
CA MET A 272 2.72 -1.79 -0.34
C MET A 272 2.51 -2.29 -1.78
N GLU A 273 2.57 -1.41 -2.78
CA GLU A 273 2.52 -1.79 -4.20
C GLU A 273 3.70 -2.68 -4.62
N LEU A 274 4.85 -2.56 -3.96
CA LEU A 274 6.01 -3.44 -4.16
C LEU A 274 5.85 -4.81 -3.50
N GLY A 275 4.79 -5.03 -2.73
CA GLY A 275 4.47 -6.30 -2.08
C GLY A 275 4.97 -6.42 -0.64
N CYS A 276 5.41 -5.34 0.00
CA CYS A 276 5.78 -5.36 1.41
C CYS A 276 4.57 -5.76 2.28
N ASP A 277 4.84 -6.46 3.38
CA ASP A 277 3.82 -6.84 4.35
C ASP A 277 3.33 -5.67 5.18
N GLY A 278 4.16 -4.65 5.34
CA GLY A 278 3.81 -3.43 6.03
C GLY A 278 4.83 -2.30 5.89
N VAL A 279 4.54 -1.21 6.58
CA VAL A 279 5.38 -0.02 6.64
C VAL A 279 5.53 0.43 8.09
N LEU A 280 6.76 0.74 8.49
CA LEU A 280 7.07 1.34 9.78
C LEU A 280 7.51 2.78 9.59
N MET A 281 6.86 3.72 10.29
CA MET A 281 7.25 5.14 10.22
C MET A 281 7.05 5.88 11.55
N ASN A 282 7.79 6.96 11.72
CA ASN A 282 7.63 7.87 12.86
C ASN A 282 7.64 9.34 12.40
N THR A 283 8.79 9.80 11.88
CA THR A 283 9.05 11.20 11.58
C THR A 283 8.01 11.81 10.63
N ALA A 284 7.60 11.07 9.59
CA ALA A 284 6.62 11.54 8.62
C ALA A 284 5.27 11.94 9.25
N ILE A 285 4.85 11.24 10.31
CA ILE A 285 3.63 11.54 11.06
C ILE A 285 3.92 12.61 12.12
N ALA A 286 4.91 12.37 12.97
CA ALA A 286 5.17 13.18 14.16
C ALA A 286 5.59 14.63 13.84
N GLU A 287 6.34 14.85 12.76
CA GLU A 287 6.80 16.18 12.33
C GLU A 287 5.87 16.85 11.29
N ALA A 288 4.75 16.20 10.93
CA ALA A 288 3.76 16.85 10.08
C ALA A 288 3.13 18.07 10.78
N LYS A 289 2.69 19.06 9.99
CA LYS A 289 1.95 20.22 10.53
C LYS A 289 0.67 19.80 11.28
N ASP A 290 0.05 18.71 10.85
CA ASP A 290 -1.12 18.08 11.47
C ASP A 290 -0.86 16.56 11.58
N PRO A 291 -0.25 16.09 12.69
CA PRO A 291 0.12 14.69 12.86
C PRO A 291 -1.07 13.72 12.83
N ILE A 292 -2.22 14.13 13.36
CA ILE A 292 -3.42 13.27 13.39
C ILE A 292 -3.98 13.10 11.98
N ARG A 293 -4.03 14.17 11.18
CA ARG A 293 -4.42 14.07 9.77
C ARG A 293 -3.42 13.24 8.98
N MET A 294 -2.12 13.41 9.22
CA MET A 294 -1.10 12.63 8.54
C MET A 294 -1.19 11.15 8.89
N ALA A 295 -1.45 10.80 10.15
CA ALA A 295 -1.69 9.43 10.58
C ALA A 295 -2.83 8.76 9.79
N ARG A 296 -3.96 9.46 9.60
CA ARG A 296 -5.08 8.96 8.76
C ARG A 296 -4.67 8.83 7.29
N ALA A 297 -3.91 9.78 6.77
CA ALA A 297 -3.43 9.74 5.39
C ALA A 297 -2.52 8.52 5.15
N MET A 298 -1.61 8.23 6.08
CA MET A 298 -0.73 7.07 6.01
C MET A 298 -1.48 5.75 6.12
N LYS A 299 -2.51 5.67 6.98
CA LYS A 299 -3.42 4.52 7.04
C LYS A 299 -4.04 4.23 5.67
N LEU A 300 -4.70 5.23 5.09
CA LEU A 300 -5.37 5.11 3.79
C LEU A 300 -4.38 4.76 2.68
N ALA A 301 -3.16 5.29 2.73
CA ALA A 301 -2.12 4.99 1.75
C ALA A 301 -1.66 3.53 1.80
N VAL A 302 -1.47 2.99 3.01
CA VAL A 302 -1.10 1.58 3.19
C VAL A 302 -2.24 0.67 2.72
N GLU A 303 -3.49 0.98 3.08
CA GLU A 303 -4.68 0.25 2.60
C GLU A 303 -4.81 0.30 1.07
N ALA A 304 -4.67 1.49 0.48
CA ALA A 304 -4.76 1.69 -0.97
C ALA A 304 -3.64 0.96 -1.72
N GLY A 305 -2.40 1.07 -1.26
CA GLY A 305 -1.26 0.40 -1.89
C GLY A 305 -1.37 -1.13 -1.79
N ARG A 306 -1.87 -1.65 -0.65
CA ARG A 306 -2.13 -3.08 -0.49
C ARG A 306 -3.25 -3.56 -1.41
N GLY A 307 -4.34 -2.78 -1.52
CA GLY A 307 -5.41 -3.04 -2.48
C GLY A 307 -4.91 -3.05 -3.92
N ALA A 308 -4.04 -2.12 -4.29
CA ALA A 308 -3.43 -2.07 -5.62
C ALA A 308 -2.52 -3.27 -5.91
N TYR A 309 -1.74 -3.72 -4.92
CA TYR A 309 -0.93 -4.93 -5.02
C TYR A 309 -1.79 -6.17 -5.28
N LEU A 310 -2.82 -6.39 -4.45
CA LEU A 310 -3.72 -7.53 -4.58
C LEU A 310 -4.57 -7.50 -5.85
N SER A 311 -4.89 -6.32 -6.36
CA SER A 311 -5.68 -6.16 -7.58
C SER A 311 -4.89 -6.47 -8.86
N GLY A 312 -3.56 -6.49 -8.79
CA GLY A 312 -2.69 -6.67 -9.96
C GLY A 312 -2.79 -5.49 -10.92
N ARG A 313 -1.96 -4.46 -10.70
CA ARG A 313 -1.93 -3.29 -11.59
C ARG A 313 -1.66 -3.66 -13.05
N MET A 314 -2.17 -2.84 -13.97
CA MET A 314 -1.86 -2.98 -15.40
C MET A 314 -0.35 -2.92 -15.67
N ALA A 315 0.09 -3.63 -16.71
CA ALA A 315 1.47 -3.62 -17.17
C ALA A 315 1.95 -2.20 -17.54
N ILE A 316 3.21 -1.89 -17.21
CA ILE A 316 3.84 -0.64 -17.66
C ILE A 316 4.10 -0.76 -19.16
N ARG A 317 3.52 0.14 -19.95
CA ARG A 317 3.74 0.23 -21.40
C ARG A 317 4.78 1.31 -21.68
N LYS A 318 5.56 1.13 -22.75
CA LYS A 318 6.53 2.14 -23.21
C LYS A 318 5.85 3.32 -23.92
N TYR A 319 4.71 3.07 -24.55
CA TYR A 319 3.95 4.04 -25.34
C TYR A 319 2.47 4.00 -24.94
N ALA A 320 1.74 5.06 -25.28
CA ALA A 320 0.31 5.09 -25.14
C ALA A 320 -0.32 3.98 -26.00
N ASP A 321 -1.31 3.30 -25.45
CA ASP A 321 -2.14 2.33 -26.15
C ASP A 321 -3.59 2.69 -25.82
N PRO A 322 -4.44 2.98 -26.83
CA PRO A 322 -5.79 3.47 -26.62
C PRO A 322 -6.58 2.61 -25.63
N SER A 323 -7.23 3.25 -24.65
CA SER A 323 -8.12 2.56 -23.72
C SER A 323 -9.40 2.04 -24.38
N SER A 324 -9.73 2.57 -25.55
CA SER A 324 -10.89 2.21 -26.37
C SER A 324 -10.42 1.43 -27.60
N PRO A 325 -11.09 0.32 -27.97
CA PRO A 325 -10.78 -0.40 -29.19
C PRO A 325 -10.75 0.55 -30.40
N LEU A 326 -9.75 0.40 -31.27
CA LEU A 326 -9.64 1.18 -32.51
C LEU A 326 -10.72 0.79 -33.55
N ALA A 327 -11.37 -0.36 -33.37
CA ALA A 327 -12.50 -0.79 -34.18
C ALA A 327 -13.75 0.05 -33.81
N GLY A 328 -14.29 0.78 -34.79
CA GLY A 328 -15.46 1.66 -34.59
C GLY A 328 -15.14 3.09 -34.18
N LEU A 329 -13.91 3.57 -34.44
CA LEU A 329 -13.61 5.01 -34.39
C LEU A 329 -14.20 5.72 -35.62
N ILE A 330 -14.90 6.83 -35.38
CA ILE A 330 -15.48 7.75 -36.39
C ILE A 330 -14.42 8.76 -36.83
#